data_AF-A0A285D245-F1
#
_entry.id   AF-A0A285D245-F1
#
_cell.length_a   1.000
_cell.length_b   1.000
_cell.length_c   1.000
_cell.angle_alpha   90.00
_cell.angle_beta   90.00
_cell.angle_gamma   90.00
#
_symmetry.space_group_name_H-M   'P 1'
#
loop_
_entity.id
_entity.type
_entity.pdbx_description
1 polymer ?
#
loop_
_entity_poly.entity_id
_entity_poly.type
_entity_poly.pdbx_seq_one_letter_code
_entity_poly.pdbx_strand_id
1 'polypeptide(L)'
;MKKRTKQTLYTVIAAAVFFLAGCTEKVSPMETMYTTLEGVVSAEEGFNEQQDPLRELEKQEHDLFDQIISLSMNEFDQILTLSKEALSIIEQRKEKIEIERQSMIESEEKFKEVQDIIETIEDENLKAQAASLSDVMNTRYQAHKSLYDAYMKGLQLDQELYTILQDENLTLDQLESKINEINEAYELVMEANNQFNEITEKYNDAKKNFYEAAGLEVTVTAGE
;
A
#
# COMPACT_ATOMS: atom_id res chain seq x y z
N MET A 1 -14.38 14.74 -95.45
CA MET A 1 -13.10 14.74 -94.70
C MET A 1 -13.20 15.71 -93.52
N LYS A 2 -12.86 15.23 -92.32
CA LYS A 2 -12.60 15.91 -91.03
C LYS A 2 -13.71 16.76 -90.36
N LYS A 3 -14.38 16.12 -89.39
CA LYS A 3 -14.87 16.71 -88.14
C LYS A 3 -13.71 17.28 -87.31
N ARG A 4 -13.95 18.38 -86.59
CA ARG A 4 -13.69 18.53 -85.14
C ARG A 4 -14.14 19.92 -84.67
N THR A 5 -15.38 20.00 -84.20
CA THR A 5 -15.90 21.15 -83.46
C THR A 5 -15.75 20.86 -81.97
N LYS A 6 -15.26 21.86 -81.24
CA LYS A 6 -14.96 21.85 -79.81
C LYS A 6 -16.18 21.42 -78.99
N GLN A 7 -15.99 20.45 -78.10
CA GLN A 7 -16.92 20.19 -77.00
C GLN A 7 -16.17 20.42 -75.70
N THR A 8 -16.44 21.57 -75.11
CA THR A 8 -16.24 21.87 -73.70
C THR A 8 -17.22 20.99 -72.93
N LEU A 9 -16.73 20.04 -72.12
CA LEU A 9 -17.58 19.23 -71.25
C LEU A 9 -17.15 19.48 -69.81
N TYR A 10 -18.08 20.07 -69.06
CA TYR A 10 -17.97 20.37 -67.64
C TYR A 10 -17.73 19.08 -66.85
N THR A 11 -16.56 18.99 -66.20
CA THR A 11 -16.31 17.94 -65.23
C THR A 11 -17.05 18.29 -63.94
N VAL A 12 -18.15 17.59 -63.68
CA VAL A 12 -18.86 17.62 -62.40
C VAL A 12 -17.96 16.98 -61.34
N ILE A 13 -17.65 17.77 -60.31
CA ILE A 13 -17.00 17.31 -59.08
C ILE A 13 -17.99 16.39 -58.35
N ALA A 14 -17.70 15.09 -58.29
CA ALA A 14 -18.29 14.21 -57.30
C ALA A 14 -17.29 14.07 -56.15
N ALA A 15 -17.48 14.90 -55.12
CA ALA A 15 -16.75 14.79 -53.86
C ALA A 15 -17.19 13.50 -53.16
N ALA A 16 -16.36 12.46 -53.22
CA ALA A 16 -16.44 11.35 -52.30
C ALA A 16 -15.91 11.85 -50.95
N VAL A 17 -16.80 12.42 -50.13
CA VAL A 17 -16.54 12.62 -48.71
C VAL A 17 -16.53 11.23 -48.09
N PHE A 18 -15.35 10.63 -48.00
CA PHE A 18 -15.11 9.59 -47.01
C PHE A 18 -15.29 10.28 -45.66
N PHE A 19 -16.44 10.05 -45.03
CA PHE A 19 -16.54 10.14 -43.58
C PHE A 19 -15.64 9.04 -43.02
N LEU A 20 -14.35 9.34 -42.89
CA LEU A 20 -13.56 8.80 -41.80
C LEU A 20 -14.19 9.42 -40.55
N ALA A 21 -15.27 8.80 -40.07
CA ALA A 21 -15.57 8.88 -38.66
C ALA A 21 -14.32 8.31 -37.99
N GLY A 22 -13.41 9.17 -37.57
CA GLY A 22 -12.41 8.78 -36.60
C GLY A 22 -13.20 8.18 -35.45
N CYS A 23 -13.06 6.88 -35.23
CA CYS A 23 -13.41 6.29 -33.95
C CYS A 23 -12.62 7.10 -32.92
N THR A 24 -13.28 8.05 -32.27
CA THR A 24 -12.90 8.42 -30.91
C THR A 24 -13.01 7.10 -30.15
N GLU A 25 -11.91 6.36 -30.00
CA GLU A 25 -11.85 5.22 -29.10
C GLU A 25 -12.25 5.75 -27.74
N LYS A 26 -13.50 5.49 -27.36
CA LYS A 26 -13.94 5.72 -25.98
C LYS A 26 -13.14 4.71 -25.17
N VAL A 27 -12.31 5.21 -24.26
CA VAL A 27 -11.61 4.37 -23.27
C VAL A 27 -12.64 3.45 -22.63
N SER A 28 -12.38 2.14 -22.69
CA SER A 28 -13.33 1.17 -22.18
C SER A 28 -13.36 1.21 -20.64
N PRO A 29 -14.47 0.83 -19.98
CA PRO A 29 -14.49 0.70 -18.52
C PRO A 29 -13.36 -0.19 -17.97
N MET A 30 -12.93 -1.21 -18.74
CA MET A 30 -11.84 -2.11 -18.34
C MET A 30 -10.47 -1.41 -18.37
N GLU A 31 -10.23 -0.59 -19.38
CA GLU A 31 -8.98 0.17 -19.50
C GLU A 31 -8.90 1.29 -18.46
N THR A 32 -10.02 1.95 -18.17
CA THR A 32 -10.12 2.90 -17.05
C THR A 32 -9.86 2.19 -15.73
N MET A 33 -10.51 1.04 -15.49
CA MET A 33 -10.29 0.24 -14.27
C MET A 33 -8.82 -0.15 -14.11
N TYR A 34 -8.18 -0.68 -15.16
CA TYR A 34 -6.76 -1.01 -15.14
C TYR A 34 -5.90 0.19 -14.75
N THR A 35 -6.09 1.33 -15.43
CA THR A 35 -5.30 2.55 -15.17
C THR A 35 -5.51 3.06 -13.75
N THR A 36 -6.74 3.03 -13.25
CA THR A 36 -7.06 3.44 -11.88
C THR A 36 -6.40 2.52 -10.86
N LEU A 37 -6.51 1.20 -11.03
CA LEU A 37 -5.92 0.21 -10.12
C LEU A 37 -4.38 0.26 -10.10
N GLU A 38 -3.72 0.42 -11.25
CA GLU A 38 -2.27 0.62 -11.27
C GLU A 38 -1.87 1.97 -10.67
N GLY A 39 -2.71 2.99 -10.85
CA GLY A 39 -2.54 4.26 -10.17
C GLY A 39 -2.69 4.16 -8.65
N VAL A 40 -3.53 3.26 -8.14
CA VAL A 40 -3.69 2.96 -6.71
C VAL A 40 -2.42 2.29 -6.19
N VAL A 41 -1.89 1.29 -6.90
CA VAL A 41 -0.59 0.67 -6.54
C VAL A 41 0.53 1.71 -6.48
N SER A 42 0.62 2.63 -7.45
CA SER A 42 1.62 3.70 -7.42
C SER A 42 1.46 4.65 -6.22
N ALA A 43 0.23 4.83 -5.69
CA ALA A 43 0.01 5.64 -4.49
C ALA A 43 0.51 4.95 -3.21
N GLU A 44 0.73 3.62 -3.26
CA GLU A 44 1.27 2.82 -2.16
C GLU A 44 2.81 2.72 -2.18
N GLU A 45 3.50 3.44 -3.07
CA GLU A 45 4.98 3.42 -3.15
C GLU A 45 5.63 3.74 -1.81
N GLY A 46 5.12 4.76 -1.09
CA GLY A 46 5.63 5.10 0.24
C GLY A 46 5.41 3.99 1.28
N PHE A 47 4.37 3.16 1.14
CA PHE A 47 4.18 1.96 1.97
C PHE A 47 5.28 0.92 1.69
N ASN A 48 5.53 0.63 0.42
CA ASN A 48 6.55 -0.35 0.01
C ASN A 48 7.97 0.10 0.38
N GLU A 49 8.29 1.38 0.17
CA GLU A 49 9.62 1.94 0.45
C GLU A 49 9.98 1.95 1.94
N GLN A 50 8.99 2.01 2.85
CA GLN A 50 9.26 2.06 4.29
C GLN A 50 9.47 0.67 4.93
N GLN A 51 9.10 -0.44 4.27
CA GLN A 51 9.17 -1.78 4.86
C GLN A 51 10.59 -2.17 5.29
N ASP A 52 11.57 -2.02 4.39
CA ASP A 52 12.97 -2.38 4.68
C ASP A 52 13.61 -1.44 5.72
N PRO A 53 13.46 -0.10 5.63
CA PRO A 53 13.90 0.82 6.68
C PRO A 53 13.31 0.51 8.06
N LEU A 54 12.01 0.20 8.15
CA LEU A 54 11.35 -0.17 9.40
C LEU A 54 11.97 -1.45 9.99
N ARG A 55 12.16 -2.49 9.17
CA ARG A 55 12.78 -3.76 9.60
C ARG A 55 14.20 -3.58 10.13
N GLU A 56 14.98 -2.71 9.49
CA GLU A 56 16.35 -2.42 9.94
C GLU A 56 16.35 -1.65 11.27
N LEU A 57 15.45 -0.67 11.45
CA LEU A 57 15.29 0.05 12.72
C LEU A 57 14.83 -0.89 13.85
N GLU A 58 13.90 -1.81 13.57
CA GLU A 58 13.44 -2.83 14.52
C GLU A 58 14.58 -3.72 15.00
N LYS A 59 15.43 -4.15 14.06
CA LYS A 59 16.62 -4.95 14.39
C LYS A 59 17.60 -4.16 15.25
N GLN A 60 17.87 -2.91 14.90
CA GLN A 60 18.77 -2.05 15.68
C GLN A 60 18.24 -1.82 17.09
N GLU A 61 16.93 -1.61 17.25
CA GLU A 61 16.30 -1.49 18.56
C GLU A 61 16.42 -2.77 19.38
N HIS A 62 16.17 -3.94 18.77
CA HIS A 62 16.34 -5.23 19.43
C HIS A 62 17.80 -5.43 19.89
N ASP A 63 18.78 -5.11 19.04
CA ASP A 63 20.20 -5.20 19.39
C ASP A 63 20.58 -4.25 20.55
N LEU A 64 19.95 -3.07 20.65
CA LEU A 64 20.12 -2.16 21.79
C LEU A 64 19.50 -2.72 23.07
N PHE A 65 18.30 -3.29 22.98
CA PHE A 65 17.65 -3.94 24.12
C PHE A 65 18.51 -5.08 24.68
N ASP A 66 19.02 -5.97 23.81
CA ASP A 66 19.91 -7.07 24.18
C ASP A 66 21.18 -6.58 24.88
N GLN A 67 21.75 -5.48 24.41
CA GLN A 67 22.89 -4.84 25.08
C GLN A 67 22.51 -4.33 26.46
N ILE A 68 21.40 -3.59 26.58
CA ILE A 68 20.95 -3.00 27.85
C ILE A 68 20.72 -4.07 28.91
N ILE A 69 20.01 -5.16 28.59
CA ILE A 69 19.70 -6.21 29.57
C ILE A 69 20.93 -7.03 30.00
N SER A 70 22.04 -6.93 29.27
CA SER A 70 23.32 -7.57 29.61
C SER A 70 24.16 -6.76 30.60
N LEU A 71 23.84 -5.48 30.78
CA LEU A 71 24.58 -4.54 31.64
C LEU A 71 24.18 -4.67 33.12
N SER A 72 25.12 -4.32 33.99
CA SER A 72 24.87 -4.22 35.43
C SER A 72 24.62 -2.78 35.89
N MET A 73 24.10 -2.59 37.10
CA MET A 73 23.93 -1.25 37.68
C MET A 73 25.23 -0.46 37.85
N ASN A 74 26.40 -1.11 37.84
CA ASN A 74 27.69 -0.40 37.82
C ASN A 74 27.94 0.32 36.48
N GLU A 75 27.21 -0.06 35.44
CA GLU A 75 27.28 0.46 34.07
C GLU A 75 26.04 1.30 33.74
N PHE A 76 25.37 1.86 34.75
CA PHE A 76 24.13 2.60 34.58
C PHE A 76 24.24 3.78 33.59
N ASP A 77 25.38 4.48 33.54
CA ASP A 77 25.61 5.52 32.53
C ASP A 77 25.53 4.99 31.08
N GLN A 78 25.89 3.73 30.84
CA GLN A 78 25.74 3.08 29.54
C GLN A 78 24.28 2.71 29.28
N ILE A 79 23.56 2.20 30.28
CA ILE A 79 22.11 1.95 30.21
C ILE A 79 21.37 3.24 29.82
N LEU A 80 21.71 4.37 30.44
CA LEU A 80 21.14 5.68 30.11
C LEU A 80 21.40 6.09 28.66
N THR A 81 22.61 5.83 28.17
CA THR A 81 23.03 6.20 26.81
C THR A 81 22.29 5.36 25.76
N LEU A 82 22.33 4.03 25.92
CA LEU A 82 21.67 3.09 25.01
C LEU A 82 20.14 3.26 25.03
N SER A 83 19.54 3.53 26.20
CA SER A 83 18.09 3.80 26.29
C SER A 83 17.68 5.06 25.53
N LYS A 84 18.51 6.11 25.55
CA LYS A 84 18.27 7.33 24.75
C LYS A 84 18.42 7.09 23.26
N GLU A 85 19.37 6.24 22.88
CA GLU A 85 19.54 5.82 21.48
C GLU A 85 18.32 5.04 20.99
N ALA A 86 17.83 4.07 21.79
CA ALA A 86 16.62 3.31 21.48
C ALA A 86 15.38 4.21 21.37
N LEU A 87 15.23 5.20 22.26
CA LEU A 87 14.17 6.22 22.15
C LEU A 87 14.27 7.01 20.84
N SER A 88 15.48 7.32 20.36
CA SER A 88 15.67 7.96 19.06
C SER A 88 15.33 7.05 17.88
N ILE A 89 15.51 5.73 18.02
CA ILE A 89 15.09 4.74 17.01
C ILE A 89 13.57 4.65 16.97
N ILE A 90 12.90 4.63 18.12
CA ILE A 90 11.43 4.64 18.20
C ILE A 90 10.84 5.85 17.48
N GLU A 91 11.39 7.04 17.66
CA GLU A 91 10.90 8.23 16.95
C GLU A 91 11.11 8.13 15.43
N GLN A 92 12.22 7.51 14.98
CA GLN A 92 12.42 7.21 13.56
C GLN A 92 11.40 6.18 13.05
N ARG A 93 11.13 5.10 13.80
CA ARG A 93 10.10 4.11 13.45
C ARG A 93 8.73 4.77 13.34
N LYS A 94 8.36 5.68 14.25
CA LYS A 94 7.12 6.47 14.20
C LYS A 94 7.02 7.32 12.94
N GLU A 95 8.10 8.00 12.55
CA GLU A 95 8.11 8.79 11.32
C GLU A 95 7.85 7.91 10.09
N LYS A 96 8.51 6.75 10.02
CA LYS A 96 8.42 5.83 8.88
C LYS A 96 7.05 5.18 8.78
N ILE A 97 6.49 4.69 9.89
CA ILE A 97 5.14 4.11 9.87
C ILE A 97 4.05 5.16 9.57
N GLU A 98 4.30 6.44 9.88
CA GLU A 98 3.37 7.52 9.50
C GLU A 98 3.42 7.82 7.99
N ILE A 99 4.60 7.77 7.37
CA ILE A 99 4.75 7.86 5.90
C ILE A 99 3.98 6.71 5.24
N GLU A 100 4.19 5.48 5.72
CA GLU A 100 3.46 4.30 5.26
C GLU A 100 1.94 4.50 5.37
N ARG A 101 1.48 4.94 6.55
CA ARG A 101 0.07 5.19 6.83
C ARG A 101 -0.53 6.22 5.89
N GLN A 102 0.19 7.30 5.61
CA GLN A 102 -0.25 8.36 4.72
C GLN A 102 -0.39 7.86 3.27
N SER A 103 0.55 7.07 2.76
CA SER A 103 0.43 6.42 1.44
C SER A 103 -0.79 5.51 1.34
N MET A 104 -1.10 4.76 2.39
CA MET A 104 -2.29 3.91 2.43
C MET A 104 -3.60 4.71 2.45
N ILE A 105 -3.64 5.88 3.10
CA ILE A 105 -4.79 6.81 3.03
C ILE A 105 -4.96 7.35 1.61
N GLU A 106 -3.86 7.77 0.98
CA GLU A 106 -3.89 8.32 -0.38
C GLU A 106 -4.36 7.28 -1.40
N SER A 107 -3.89 6.03 -1.24
CA SER A 107 -4.37 4.87 -1.98
C SER A 107 -5.87 4.65 -1.79
N GLU A 108 -6.36 4.67 -0.54
CA GLU A 108 -7.79 4.50 -0.22
C GLU A 108 -8.65 5.60 -0.85
N GLU A 109 -8.21 6.87 -0.78
CA GLU A 109 -8.92 7.98 -1.40
C GLU A 109 -9.00 7.84 -2.92
N LYS A 110 -7.90 7.46 -3.57
CA LYS A 110 -7.87 7.21 -5.03
C LYS A 110 -8.74 6.02 -5.42
N PHE A 111 -8.77 4.99 -4.58
CA PHE A 111 -9.54 3.77 -4.83
C PHE A 111 -11.06 4.02 -4.85
N LYS A 112 -11.55 5.12 -4.24
CA LYS A 112 -12.98 5.45 -4.29
C LYS A 112 -13.53 5.60 -5.71
N GLU A 113 -12.70 6.03 -6.65
CA GLU A 113 -13.05 6.15 -8.08
C GLU A 113 -13.45 4.79 -8.70
N VAL A 114 -12.97 3.68 -8.14
CA VAL A 114 -13.27 2.32 -8.63
C VAL A 114 -14.76 2.01 -8.56
N GLN A 115 -15.49 2.50 -7.55
CA GLN A 115 -16.93 2.23 -7.43
C GLN A 115 -17.71 2.78 -8.62
N ASP A 116 -17.44 4.02 -9.02
CA ASP A 116 -18.09 4.65 -10.17
C ASP A 116 -17.78 3.89 -11.48
N ILE A 117 -16.54 3.39 -11.64
CA ILE A 117 -16.14 2.60 -12.81
C ILE A 117 -16.92 1.27 -12.85
N ILE A 118 -17.07 0.57 -11.72
CA ILE A 118 -17.81 -0.69 -11.61
C ILE A 118 -19.25 -0.54 -12.11
N GLU A 119 -19.90 0.58 -11.80
CA GLU A 119 -21.28 0.82 -12.23
C GLU A 119 -21.43 0.85 -13.75
N THR A 120 -20.39 1.29 -14.47
CA THR A 120 -20.37 1.41 -15.95
C THR A 120 -20.04 0.11 -16.68
N ILE A 121 -19.69 -0.96 -15.97
CA ILE A 121 -19.40 -2.28 -16.56
C ILE A 121 -20.71 -2.92 -17.03
N GLU A 122 -20.81 -3.25 -18.32
CA GLU A 122 -22.00 -3.88 -18.91
C GLU A 122 -22.03 -5.40 -18.74
N ASP A 123 -20.86 -6.06 -18.72
CA ASP A 123 -20.78 -7.51 -18.48
C ASP A 123 -21.00 -7.81 -16.99
N GLU A 124 -22.10 -8.47 -16.67
CA GLU A 124 -22.51 -8.76 -15.29
C GLU A 124 -21.50 -9.65 -14.54
N ASN A 125 -20.78 -10.54 -15.23
CA ASN A 125 -19.75 -11.38 -14.58
C ASN A 125 -18.52 -10.54 -14.23
N LEU A 126 -18.04 -9.70 -15.15
CA LEU A 126 -16.93 -8.79 -14.89
C LEU A 126 -17.28 -7.76 -13.82
N LYS A 127 -18.52 -7.25 -13.83
CA LYS A 127 -19.01 -6.34 -12.80
C LYS A 127 -19.01 -6.98 -11.42
N ALA A 128 -19.49 -8.23 -11.30
CA ALA A 128 -19.46 -8.97 -10.05
C ALA A 128 -18.03 -9.25 -9.56
N GLN A 129 -17.10 -9.58 -10.46
CA GLN A 129 -15.69 -9.77 -10.11
C GLN A 129 -15.04 -8.46 -9.63
N ALA A 130 -15.30 -7.35 -10.31
CA ALA A 130 -14.80 -6.04 -9.91
C ALA A 130 -15.36 -5.57 -8.55
N ALA A 131 -16.65 -5.86 -8.29
CA ALA A 131 -17.25 -5.61 -6.98
C ALA A 131 -16.57 -6.46 -5.88
N SER A 132 -16.33 -7.74 -6.13
CA SER A 132 -15.61 -8.60 -5.18
C SER A 132 -14.17 -8.13 -4.95
N LEU A 133 -13.48 -7.67 -5.99
CA LEU A 133 -12.14 -7.07 -5.86
C LEU A 133 -12.18 -5.83 -4.96
N SER A 134 -13.18 -4.97 -5.16
CA SER A 134 -13.41 -3.77 -4.33
C SER A 134 -13.66 -4.10 -2.87
N ASP A 135 -14.48 -5.11 -2.58
CA ASP A 135 -14.73 -5.56 -1.21
C ASP A 135 -13.46 -6.07 -0.51
N VAL A 136 -12.62 -6.83 -1.23
CA VAL A 136 -11.34 -7.32 -0.70
C VAL A 136 -10.38 -6.17 -0.43
N MET A 137 -10.28 -5.18 -1.33
CA MET A 137 -9.43 -4.00 -1.13
C MET A 137 -9.89 -3.15 0.06
N ASN A 138 -11.19 -2.93 0.22
CA ASN A 138 -11.73 -2.21 1.38
C ASN A 138 -11.40 -2.96 2.68
N THR A 139 -11.47 -4.29 2.66
CA THR A 139 -11.05 -5.12 3.80
C THR A 139 -9.54 -4.99 4.06
N ARG A 140 -8.71 -4.85 3.01
CA ARG A 140 -7.26 -4.62 3.13
C ARG A 140 -6.96 -3.30 3.84
N TYR A 141 -7.64 -2.20 3.49
CA TYR A 141 -7.46 -0.92 4.18
C TYR A 141 -7.83 -0.99 5.66
N GLN A 142 -8.90 -1.70 6.01
CA GLN A 142 -9.25 -1.90 7.43
C GLN A 142 -8.21 -2.73 8.17
N ALA A 143 -7.69 -3.79 7.54
CA ALA A 143 -6.62 -4.60 8.11
C ALA A 143 -5.32 -3.78 8.30
N HIS A 144 -4.96 -2.92 7.34
CA HIS A 144 -3.82 -2.01 7.47
C HIS A 144 -4.00 -1.05 8.65
N LYS A 145 -5.19 -0.45 8.78
CA LYS A 145 -5.49 0.44 9.90
C LYS A 145 -5.34 -0.29 11.25
N SER A 146 -5.83 -1.53 11.35
CA SER A 146 -5.66 -2.35 12.56
C SER A 146 -4.19 -2.66 12.84
N LEU A 147 -3.40 -2.97 11.80
CA LEU A 147 -1.96 -3.18 11.93
C LEU A 147 -1.24 -1.92 12.42
N TYR A 148 -1.53 -0.76 11.82
CA TYR A 148 -0.99 0.52 12.25
C TYR A 148 -1.33 0.83 13.73
N ASP A 149 -2.60 0.67 14.12
CA ASP A 149 -3.05 0.93 15.50
C ASP A 149 -2.31 0.02 16.51
N ALA A 150 -2.14 -1.28 16.17
CA ALA A 150 -1.38 -2.22 17.00
C ALA A 150 0.10 -1.86 17.08
N TYR A 151 0.71 -1.52 15.94
CA TYR A 151 2.12 -1.15 15.86
C TYR A 151 2.44 0.11 16.68
N MET A 152 1.62 1.15 16.56
CA MET A 152 1.75 2.37 17.34
C MET A 152 1.59 2.12 18.85
N LYS A 153 0.75 1.17 19.23
CA LYS A 153 0.63 0.75 20.63
C LYS A 153 1.90 0.04 21.11
N GLY A 154 2.50 -0.83 20.29
CA GLY A 154 3.80 -1.44 20.57
C GLY A 154 4.89 -0.39 20.80
N LEU A 155 5.05 0.55 19.86
CA LEU A 155 6.02 1.66 19.97
C LEU A 155 5.82 2.52 21.23
N GLN A 156 4.58 2.72 21.66
CA GLN A 156 4.31 3.43 22.91
C GLN A 156 4.85 2.65 24.11
N LEU A 157 4.64 1.33 24.15
CA LEU A 157 5.11 0.49 25.26
C LEU A 157 6.63 0.37 25.26
N ASP A 158 7.28 0.30 24.10
CA ASP A 158 8.74 0.34 23.98
C ASP A 158 9.28 1.67 24.51
N GLN A 159 8.63 2.78 24.17
CA GLN A 159 9.01 4.09 24.70
C GLN A 159 8.90 4.14 26.23
N GLU A 160 7.85 3.56 26.79
CA GLU A 160 7.68 3.43 28.25
C GLU A 160 8.79 2.56 28.85
N LEU A 161 9.16 1.44 28.22
CA LEU A 161 10.26 0.56 28.65
C LEU A 161 11.58 1.31 28.72
N TYR A 162 12.01 1.96 27.63
CA TYR A 162 13.29 2.70 27.65
C TYR A 162 13.26 3.92 28.55
N THR A 163 12.08 4.45 28.88
CA THR A 163 11.95 5.50 29.90
C THR A 163 12.18 4.93 31.30
N ILE A 164 11.58 3.78 31.65
CA ILE A 164 11.76 3.19 32.99
C ILE A 164 13.15 2.58 33.19
N LEU A 165 13.82 2.11 32.12
CA LEU A 165 15.21 1.64 32.17
C LEU A 165 16.21 2.74 32.60
N GLN A 166 15.79 4.01 32.54
CA GLN A 166 16.57 5.16 33.01
C GLN A 166 16.33 5.50 34.48
N ASP A 167 15.54 4.72 35.23
CA ASP A 167 15.34 4.89 36.67
C ASP A 167 16.26 3.95 37.47
N GLU A 168 17.15 4.52 38.29
CA GLU A 168 18.04 3.74 39.18
C GLU A 168 17.27 2.88 40.20
N ASN A 169 16.01 3.20 40.46
CA ASN A 169 15.16 2.48 41.39
C ASN A 169 14.27 1.42 40.71
N LEU A 170 14.46 1.19 39.40
CA LEU A 170 13.72 0.17 38.66
C LEU A 170 13.88 -1.19 39.35
N THR A 171 12.75 -1.80 39.68
CA THR A 171 12.73 -3.15 40.26
C THR A 171 12.56 -4.21 39.16
N LEU A 172 13.04 -5.42 39.44
CA LEU A 172 12.89 -6.55 38.52
C LEU A 172 11.41 -6.84 38.21
N ASP A 173 10.54 -6.79 39.22
CA ASP A 173 9.10 -7.01 39.07
C ASP A 173 8.45 -5.98 38.12
N GLN A 174 8.86 -4.71 38.18
CA GLN A 174 8.38 -3.67 37.27
C GLN A 174 8.85 -3.91 35.83
N LEU A 175 10.11 -4.31 35.66
CA LEU A 175 10.68 -4.63 34.35
C LEU A 175 9.98 -5.85 33.73
N GLU A 176 9.80 -6.92 34.49
CA GLU A 176 9.11 -8.14 34.04
C GLU A 176 7.65 -7.84 33.65
N SER A 177 6.93 -7.05 34.45
CA SER A 177 5.57 -6.60 34.12
C SER A 177 5.53 -5.86 32.79
N LYS A 178 6.46 -4.92 32.57
CA LYS A 178 6.51 -4.14 31.32
C LYS A 178 6.85 -5.01 30.11
N ILE A 179 7.78 -5.96 30.26
CA ILE A 179 8.13 -6.92 29.19
C ILE A 179 6.92 -7.78 28.82
N ASN A 180 6.14 -8.25 29.80
CA ASN A 180 4.94 -9.04 29.53
C ASN A 180 3.88 -8.22 28.76
N GLU A 181 3.64 -6.96 29.15
CA GLU A 181 2.75 -6.06 28.42
C GLU A 181 3.20 -5.84 26.95
N ILE A 182 4.52 -5.69 26.74
CA ILE A 182 5.10 -5.55 25.40
C ILE A 182 4.91 -6.83 24.59
N ASN A 183 5.18 -7.99 25.15
CA ASN A 183 4.99 -9.27 24.48
C ASN A 183 3.54 -9.46 24.01
N GLU A 184 2.56 -9.18 24.87
CA GLU A 184 1.13 -9.23 24.51
C GLU A 184 0.80 -8.26 23.37
N ALA A 185 1.36 -7.04 23.38
CA ALA A 185 1.15 -6.09 22.30
C ALA A 185 1.77 -6.57 20.97
N TYR A 186 2.97 -7.16 21.00
CA TYR A 186 3.62 -7.66 19.79
C TYR A 186 2.99 -8.95 19.24
N GLU A 187 2.33 -9.76 20.07
CA GLU A 187 1.45 -10.83 19.59
C GLU A 187 0.31 -10.27 18.72
N LEU A 188 -0.32 -9.16 19.15
CA LEU A 188 -1.36 -8.49 18.38
C LEU A 188 -0.82 -7.87 17.09
N VAL A 189 0.39 -7.29 17.11
CA VAL A 189 1.07 -6.78 15.90
C VAL A 189 1.28 -7.92 14.90
N MET A 190 1.80 -9.08 15.36
CA MET A 190 2.01 -10.24 14.50
C MET A 190 0.70 -10.78 13.91
N GLU A 191 -0.37 -10.86 14.71
CA GLU A 191 -1.69 -11.29 14.24
C GLU A 191 -2.25 -10.33 13.17
N ALA A 192 -2.22 -9.03 13.44
CA ALA A 192 -2.68 -8.01 12.50
C ALA A 192 -1.86 -8.01 11.20
N ASN A 193 -0.54 -8.21 11.29
CA ASN A 193 0.35 -8.31 10.13
C ASN A 193 0.02 -9.54 9.28
N ASN A 194 -0.18 -10.70 9.90
CA ASN A 194 -0.58 -11.92 9.19
C ASN A 194 -1.92 -11.74 8.48
N GLN A 195 -2.90 -11.12 9.17
CA GLN A 195 -4.20 -10.82 8.57
C GLN A 195 -4.08 -9.87 7.37
N PHE A 196 -3.29 -8.79 7.49
CA PHE A 196 -3.05 -7.86 6.40
C PHE A 196 -2.38 -8.54 5.20
N ASN A 197 -1.38 -9.40 5.43
CA ASN A 197 -0.71 -10.15 4.37
C ASN A 197 -1.64 -11.12 3.66
N GLU A 198 -2.44 -11.90 4.41
CA GLU A 198 -3.41 -12.83 3.82
C GLU A 198 -4.45 -12.10 2.95
N ILE A 199 -4.92 -10.93 3.38
CA ILE A 199 -5.86 -10.12 2.60
C ILE A 199 -5.16 -9.49 1.38
N THR A 200 -3.90 -9.09 1.51
CA THR A 200 -3.11 -8.55 0.38
C THR A 200 -2.88 -9.61 -0.69
N GLU A 201 -2.57 -10.85 -0.31
CA GLU A 201 -2.50 -11.98 -1.25
C GLU A 201 -3.84 -12.22 -1.96
N LYS A 202 -4.95 -12.25 -1.20
CA LYS A 202 -6.30 -12.37 -1.77
C LYS A 202 -6.64 -11.24 -2.74
N TYR A 203 -6.24 -10.00 -2.43
CA TYR A 203 -6.42 -8.86 -3.32
C TYR A 203 -5.63 -9.03 -4.61
N ASN A 204 -4.35 -9.43 -4.51
CA ASN A 204 -3.48 -9.63 -5.66
C ASN A 204 -4.02 -10.73 -6.59
N ASP A 205 -4.48 -11.84 -6.03
CA ASP A 205 -5.13 -12.92 -6.77
C ASP A 205 -6.44 -12.46 -7.43
N ALA A 206 -7.30 -11.73 -6.70
CA ALA A 206 -8.53 -11.18 -7.25
C ALA A 206 -8.26 -10.19 -8.39
N LYS A 207 -7.25 -9.31 -8.24
CA LYS A 207 -6.85 -8.31 -9.25
C LYS A 207 -6.38 -9.00 -10.52
N LYS A 208 -5.52 -10.01 -10.37
CA LYS A 208 -5.02 -10.82 -11.49
C LYS A 208 -6.15 -11.53 -12.23
N ASN A 209 -7.04 -12.22 -11.50
CA ASN A 209 -8.17 -12.92 -12.09
C ASN A 209 -9.12 -11.97 -12.85
N PHE A 210 -9.36 -10.78 -12.29
CA PHE A 210 -10.14 -9.74 -12.95
C PHE A 210 -9.47 -9.28 -14.26
N TYR A 211 -8.16 -9.03 -14.26
CA TYR A 211 -7.43 -8.65 -15.47
C TYR A 211 -7.47 -9.73 -16.55
N GLU A 212 -7.28 -10.99 -16.18
CA GLU A 212 -7.38 -12.13 -17.11
C GLU A 212 -8.78 -12.25 -17.72
N ALA A 213 -9.83 -12.11 -16.89
CA ALA A 213 -11.22 -12.16 -17.37
C ALA A 213 -11.59 -10.97 -18.27
N ALA A 214 -11.04 -9.79 -17.98
CA ALA A 214 -11.23 -8.57 -18.76
C ALA A 214 -10.41 -8.54 -20.07
N GLY A 215 -9.53 -9.54 -20.29
CA GLY A 215 -8.65 -9.61 -21.46
C GLY A 215 -7.55 -8.54 -21.47
N LEU A 216 -7.17 -8.04 -20.29
CA LEU A 216 -6.12 -7.05 -20.11
C LEU A 216 -4.76 -7.76 -20.06
N GLU A 217 -3.77 -7.30 -20.85
CA GLU A 217 -2.42 -7.84 -20.78
C GLU A 217 -1.77 -7.45 -19.45
N VAL A 218 -1.59 -8.43 -18.56
CA VAL A 218 -0.81 -8.25 -17.33
C VAL A 218 0.66 -8.30 -17.70
N THR A 219 1.31 -7.13 -17.87
CA THR A 219 2.77 -7.10 -17.83
C THR A 219 3.19 -7.37 -16.39
N VAL A 220 3.51 -8.62 -16.08
CA VAL A 220 4.15 -8.99 -14.83
C VAL A 220 5.50 -8.30 -14.78
N THR A 221 5.59 -7.14 -14.14
CA THR A 221 6.86 -6.66 -13.61
C THR A 221 7.16 -7.53 -12.42
N ALA A 222 7.95 -8.58 -12.66
CA ALA A 222 8.54 -9.38 -11.61
C ALA A 222 9.41 -8.46 -10.74
N GLY A 223 8.99 -8.22 -9.50
CA GLY A 223 9.77 -7.52 -8.51
C GLY A 223 8.93 -6.63 -7.60
N GLU A 224 8.12 -7.25 -6.74
CA GLU A 224 7.81 -6.76 -5.39
C GLU A 224 7.91 -7.95 -4.43
#